data_AF-A0A5R2N233-F1
#
_entry.id   AF-A0A5R2N233-F1
#
_cell.length_a   1.000
_cell.length_b   1.000
_cell.length_c   1.000
_cell.angle_alpha   90.00
_cell.angle_beta   90.00
_cell.angle_gamma   90.00
#
_symmetry.space_group_name_H-M   'P 1'
#
loop_
_entity.id
_entity.type
_entity.pdbx_description
1 polymer ?
#
loop_
_entity_poly.entity_id
_entity_poly.type
_entity_poly.pdbx_seq_one_letter_code
_entity_poly.pdbx_strand_id
1 'polypeptide(L)'
;RPICDDDRNAVIMKLDKFRHFQMPADTIAFADKLPTVVWRGDLNNPIRTRFLKAVRDLPFCDAGSHKPNAPAEYAKPFLSISQHQRYRYIVSLEGNDVATNLKWIMNSKSLCLMPPPTYETWFAERQLEANVHYVPLEADFSNLADH
;
A
#
# COMPACT_ATOMS: atom_id res chain seq x y z
N ARG A 1 12.91 -9.05 -7.05
CA ARG A 1 14.34 -8.85 -6.69
C ARG A 1 14.50 -7.55 -5.93
N PRO A 2 15.50 -7.37 -5.06
CA PRO A 2 15.84 -6.06 -4.52
C PRO A 2 16.17 -5.08 -5.66
N ILE A 3 15.86 -3.80 -5.48
CA ILE A 3 16.26 -2.73 -6.41
C ILE A 3 17.66 -2.26 -6.00
N CYS A 4 18.67 -2.63 -6.79
CA CYS A 4 20.07 -2.20 -6.63
C CYS A 4 20.72 -1.96 -8.00
N ASP A 5 21.88 -1.28 -8.01
CA ASP A 5 22.49 -0.75 -9.24
C ASP A 5 23.17 -1.80 -10.14
N ASP A 6 23.56 -2.97 -9.62
CA ASP A 6 24.45 -3.90 -10.35
C ASP A 6 23.83 -5.29 -10.60
N ASP A 7 22.67 -5.32 -11.26
CA ASP A 7 21.87 -6.54 -11.39
C ASP A 7 21.50 -6.84 -12.86
N ARG A 8 22.54 -6.92 -13.70
CA ARG A 8 22.46 -6.99 -15.17
C ARG A 8 21.96 -8.32 -15.76
N ASN A 9 21.98 -9.40 -14.97
CA ASN A 9 21.65 -10.76 -15.44
C ASN A 9 20.40 -11.36 -14.79
N ALA A 10 19.69 -10.62 -13.93
CA ALA A 10 18.52 -11.15 -13.26
C ALA A 10 17.29 -11.15 -14.19
N VAL A 11 16.59 -12.29 -14.24
CA VAL A 11 15.35 -12.47 -15.02
C VAL A 11 14.15 -12.39 -14.08
N ILE A 12 13.19 -11.52 -14.38
CA ILE A 12 11.96 -11.39 -13.61
C ILE A 12 10.82 -12.14 -14.31
N MET A 13 10.33 -13.19 -13.65
CA MET A 13 9.19 -13.98 -14.12
C MET A 13 7.87 -13.50 -13.48
N LYS A 14 6.76 -13.71 -14.20
CA LYS A 14 5.41 -13.40 -13.72
C LYS A 14 4.86 -14.54 -12.85
N LEU A 15 5.43 -14.72 -11.67
CA LEU A 15 4.99 -15.72 -10.69
C LEU A 15 3.72 -15.24 -9.94
N ASP A 16 2.91 -16.18 -9.46
CA ASP A 16 1.68 -15.94 -8.68
C ASP A 16 0.71 -14.90 -9.27
N LYS A 17 0.48 -14.98 -10.59
CA LYS A 17 -0.32 -14.01 -11.35
C LYS A 17 -1.66 -13.66 -10.69
N PHE A 18 -2.38 -14.65 -10.15
CA PHE A 18 -3.69 -14.42 -9.55
C PHE A 18 -3.62 -13.54 -8.30
N ARG A 19 -2.55 -13.67 -7.51
CA ARG A 19 -2.35 -12.88 -6.29
C ARG A 19 -1.92 -11.44 -6.59
N HIS A 20 -1.15 -11.23 -7.66
CA HIS A 20 -0.54 -9.94 -7.97
C HIS A 20 -1.30 -9.11 -9.03
N PHE A 21 -2.09 -9.74 -9.91
CA PHE A 21 -2.70 -9.07 -11.06
C PHE A 21 -4.24 -9.17 -11.08
N GLN A 22 -4.86 -9.44 -9.94
CA GLN A 22 -6.30 -9.27 -9.78
C GLN A 22 -6.60 -7.78 -9.54
N MET A 23 -7.08 -7.09 -10.58
CA MET A 23 -7.35 -5.65 -10.55
C MET A 23 -8.81 -5.40 -10.92
N PRO A 24 -9.73 -5.46 -9.94
CA PRO A 24 -11.14 -5.20 -10.23
C PRO A 24 -11.34 -3.77 -10.69
N ALA A 25 -12.25 -3.58 -11.64
CA ALA A 25 -12.60 -2.25 -12.16
C ALA A 25 -13.13 -1.36 -11.03
N ASP A 26 -12.64 -0.12 -10.99
CA ASP A 26 -13.09 0.89 -10.04
C ASP A 26 -14.14 1.80 -10.68
N THR A 27 -15.40 1.59 -10.30
CA THR A 27 -16.54 2.34 -10.84
C THR A 27 -16.79 3.67 -10.11
N ILE A 28 -16.12 3.92 -8.98
CA ILE A 28 -16.35 5.10 -8.14
C ILE A 28 -15.40 6.22 -8.57
N ALA A 29 -15.93 7.38 -8.95
CA ALA A 29 -15.10 8.55 -9.28
C ALA A 29 -14.34 9.05 -8.05
N PHE A 30 -13.14 9.60 -8.24
CA PHE A 30 -12.27 10.05 -7.14
C PHE A 30 -12.99 11.03 -6.18
N ALA A 31 -13.76 11.97 -6.72
CA ALA A 31 -14.50 12.95 -5.93
C ALA A 31 -15.54 12.31 -4.98
N ASP A 32 -16.12 11.17 -5.37
CA ASP A 32 -17.17 10.48 -4.63
C ASP A 32 -16.62 9.52 -3.56
N LYS A 33 -15.31 9.29 -3.53
CA LYS A 33 -14.65 8.47 -2.52
C LYS A 33 -14.55 9.21 -1.18
N LEU A 34 -14.44 8.47 -0.08
CA LEU A 34 -14.23 9.00 1.26
C LEU A 34 -12.86 9.71 1.35
N PRO A 35 -12.80 10.97 1.83
CA PRO A 35 -11.54 11.72 2.01
C PRO A 35 -10.76 11.24 3.23
N THR A 36 -10.43 9.95 3.26
CA THR A 36 -9.83 9.27 4.41
C THR A 36 -8.75 8.33 3.91
N VAL A 37 -7.64 8.26 4.64
CA VAL A 37 -6.55 7.30 4.42
C VAL A 37 -6.98 5.94 4.93
N VAL A 38 -6.76 4.89 4.14
CA VAL A 38 -7.06 3.51 4.57
C VAL A 38 -5.84 2.60 4.44
N TRP A 39 -5.71 1.72 5.43
CA TRP A 39 -4.79 0.58 5.37
C TRP A 39 -5.34 -0.63 6.13
N ARG A 40 -5.22 -1.82 5.53
CA ARG A 40 -5.45 -3.11 6.19
C ARG A 40 -4.31 -4.06 5.89
N GLY A 41 -3.68 -4.62 6.92
CA GLY A 41 -2.60 -5.58 6.71
C GLY A 41 -2.23 -6.38 7.95
N ASP A 42 -1.35 -7.36 7.75
CA ASP A 42 -0.75 -8.15 8.82
C ASP A 42 0.46 -7.41 9.43
N LEU A 43 0.67 -7.51 10.74
CA LEU A 43 1.80 -6.89 11.45
C LEU A 43 3.03 -7.80 11.45
N ASN A 44 3.39 -8.26 10.26
CA ASN A 44 4.46 -9.22 10.03
C ASN A 44 5.85 -8.58 9.88
N ASN A 45 5.95 -7.24 9.89
CA ASN A 45 7.21 -6.52 9.81
C ASN A 45 7.20 -5.22 10.64
N PRO A 46 8.39 -4.67 10.99
CA PRO A 46 8.48 -3.48 11.84
C PRO A 46 7.90 -2.21 11.22
N ILE A 47 7.96 -2.06 9.88
CA ILE A 47 7.49 -0.86 9.18
C ILE A 47 5.96 -0.69 9.32
N ARG A 48 5.19 -1.79 9.30
CA ARG A 48 3.73 -1.73 9.48
C ARG A 48 3.33 -1.36 10.90
N THR A 49 4.05 -1.88 11.90
CA THR A 49 3.84 -1.47 13.30
C THR A 49 4.21 -0.01 13.51
N ARG A 50 5.29 0.47 12.86
CA ARG A 50 5.67 1.89 12.89
C ARG A 50 4.59 2.76 12.25
N PHE A 51 4.09 2.38 11.09
CA PHE A 51 2.99 3.07 10.42
C PHE A 51 1.76 3.18 11.34
N LEU A 52 1.30 2.08 11.94
CA LEU A 52 0.15 2.13 12.84
C LEU A 52 0.38 3.02 14.07
N LYS A 53 1.61 3.06 14.60
CA LYS A 53 1.96 4.00 15.68
C LYS A 53 1.92 5.46 15.24
N ALA A 54 2.40 5.77 14.03
CA ALA A 54 2.42 7.13 13.50
C ALA A 54 1.02 7.66 13.22
N VAL A 55 0.09 6.81 12.79
CA VAL A 55 -1.25 7.23 12.35
C VAL A 55 -2.34 7.06 13.40
N ARG A 56 -2.03 6.50 14.57
CA ARG A 56 -3.02 6.10 15.58
C ARG A 56 -3.95 7.23 16.04
N ASP A 57 -3.43 8.45 16.08
CA ASP A 57 -4.12 9.63 16.61
C ASP A 57 -4.63 10.54 15.47
N LEU A 58 -4.49 10.12 14.21
CA LEU A 58 -4.95 10.88 13.05
C LEU A 58 -6.42 10.53 12.74
N PRO A 59 -7.37 11.46 12.92
CA PRO A 59 -8.81 11.16 12.77
C PRO A 59 -9.22 10.86 11.32
N PHE A 60 -8.39 11.24 10.35
CA PHE A 60 -8.60 10.98 8.92
C PHE A 60 -7.91 9.68 8.45
N CYS A 61 -7.40 8.86 9.36
CA CYS A 61 -6.76 7.57 9.05
C CYS A 61 -7.58 6.40 9.61
N ASP A 62 -8.12 5.56 8.71
CA ASP A 62 -8.67 4.26 9.06
C ASP A 62 -7.65 3.16 8.76
N ALA A 63 -6.74 2.93 9.69
CA ALA A 63 -5.67 1.93 9.58
C ALA A 63 -5.74 0.85 10.66
N GLY A 64 -5.40 -0.40 10.30
CA GLY A 64 -5.23 -1.47 11.29
C GLY A 64 -5.10 -2.85 10.67
N SER A 65 -5.19 -3.88 11.51
CA SER A 65 -5.04 -5.28 11.13
C SER A 65 -6.33 -6.07 11.36
N HIS A 66 -6.67 -6.91 10.38
CA HIS A 66 -7.79 -7.84 10.45
C HIS A 66 -7.40 -9.21 10.98
N LYS A 67 -6.14 -9.40 11.36
CA LYS A 67 -5.65 -10.69 11.82
C LYS A 67 -6.05 -10.93 13.27
N PRO A 68 -6.46 -12.16 13.63
CA PRO A 68 -6.88 -12.48 15.00
C PRO A 68 -5.79 -12.25 16.07
N ASN A 69 -4.52 -12.29 15.69
CA ASN A 69 -3.37 -12.09 16.56
C ASN A 69 -2.90 -10.63 16.64
N ALA A 70 -3.61 -9.69 16.01
CA ALA A 70 -3.28 -8.27 16.14
C ALA A 70 -3.55 -7.76 17.57
N PRO A 71 -2.71 -6.87 18.11
CA PRO A 71 -3.02 -6.17 19.36
C PRO A 71 -4.39 -5.47 19.27
N ALA A 72 -5.13 -5.43 20.38
CA ALA A 72 -6.50 -4.96 20.41
C ALA A 72 -6.63 -3.51 19.91
N GLU A 73 -5.64 -2.66 20.19
CA GLU A 73 -5.59 -1.27 19.73
C GLU A 73 -5.43 -1.12 18.21
N TYR A 74 -4.94 -2.15 17.53
CA TYR A 74 -4.74 -2.18 16.08
C TYR A 74 -5.78 -3.06 15.35
N ALA A 75 -6.67 -3.72 16.09
CA ALA A 75 -7.67 -4.59 15.53
C ALA A 75 -8.71 -3.80 14.71
N LYS A 76 -8.89 -4.18 13.46
CA LYS A 76 -9.87 -3.59 12.53
C LYS A 76 -10.54 -4.69 11.71
N PRO A 77 -11.80 -4.50 11.27
CA PRO A 77 -12.44 -5.48 10.40
C PRO A 77 -11.69 -5.61 9.07
N PHE A 78 -11.78 -6.80 8.48
CA PHE A 78 -11.32 -7.07 7.11
C PHE A 78 -12.03 -6.14 6.12
N LEU A 79 -11.29 -5.70 5.10
CA LEU A 79 -11.82 -4.96 3.96
C LEU A 79 -11.42 -5.68 2.65
N SER A 80 -12.39 -5.92 1.78
CA SER A 80 -12.15 -6.38 0.41
C SER A 80 -11.53 -5.28 -0.45
N ILE A 81 -11.05 -5.63 -1.66
CA ILE A 81 -10.49 -4.63 -2.59
C ILE A 81 -11.54 -3.57 -2.94
N SER A 82 -12.77 -3.97 -3.25
CA SER A 82 -13.87 -3.04 -3.57
C SER A 82 -14.23 -2.14 -2.39
N GLN A 83 -14.07 -2.60 -1.15
CA GLN A 83 -14.25 -1.75 0.03
C GLN A 83 -13.11 -0.74 0.20
N HIS A 84 -11.86 -1.11 -0.07
CA HIS A 84 -10.74 -0.17 -0.11
C HIS A 84 -10.91 0.89 -1.19
N GLN A 85 -11.43 0.53 -2.38
CA GLN A 85 -11.70 1.47 -3.47
C GLN A 85 -12.71 2.58 -3.11
N ARG A 86 -13.41 2.49 -1.98
CA ARG A 86 -14.28 3.58 -1.50
C ARG A 86 -13.50 4.73 -0.86
N TYR A 87 -12.20 4.56 -0.61
CA TYR A 87 -11.33 5.57 0.03
C TYR A 87 -10.49 6.29 -1.01
N ARG A 88 -10.32 7.61 -0.86
CA ARG A 88 -9.49 8.42 -1.77
C ARG A 88 -8.01 8.07 -1.68
N TYR A 89 -7.54 7.70 -0.50
CA TYR A 89 -6.13 7.57 -0.18
C TYR A 89 -5.87 6.16 0.35
N ILE A 90 -5.05 5.37 -0.36
CA ILE A 90 -4.78 3.98 0.00
C ILE A 90 -3.28 3.79 0.20
N VAL A 91 -2.90 3.31 1.37
CA VAL A 91 -1.49 3.09 1.71
C VAL A 91 -1.03 1.72 1.20
N SER A 92 0.11 1.68 0.49
CA SER A 92 0.80 0.46 0.10
C SER A 92 2.09 0.32 0.91
N LEU A 93 2.15 -0.72 1.76
CA LEU A 93 3.33 -1.04 2.56
C LEU A 93 3.85 -2.42 2.21
N GLU A 94 5.12 -2.47 1.84
CA GLU A 94 5.85 -3.72 1.61
C GLU A 94 5.79 -4.63 2.85
N GLY A 95 5.82 -5.94 2.59
CA GLY A 95 5.71 -6.99 3.59
C GLY A 95 7.08 -7.60 3.85
N ASN A 96 7.19 -8.91 3.61
CA ASN A 96 8.48 -9.60 3.55
C ASN A 96 9.18 -9.38 2.19
N ASP A 97 8.38 -9.06 1.17
CA ASP A 97 8.75 -8.80 -0.21
C ASP A 97 7.94 -7.59 -0.71
N VAL A 98 7.34 -7.66 -1.88
CA VAL A 98 6.51 -6.59 -2.41
C VAL A 98 5.15 -6.45 -1.72
N ALA A 99 4.64 -5.22 -1.75
CA ALA A 99 3.25 -4.97 -1.45
C ALA A 99 2.35 -5.55 -2.56
N THR A 100 1.69 -6.69 -2.28
CA THR A 100 0.73 -7.31 -3.22
C THR A 100 -0.42 -6.39 -3.59
N ASN A 101 -0.74 -5.40 -2.73
CA ASN A 101 -1.82 -4.47 -2.99
C ASN A 101 -1.49 -3.36 -3.99
N LEU A 102 -0.19 -3.06 -4.21
CA LEU A 102 0.25 -1.94 -5.03
C LEU A 102 -0.44 -1.92 -6.40
N LYS A 103 -0.47 -3.06 -7.09
CA LYS A 103 -0.94 -3.12 -8.48
C LYS A 103 -2.43 -2.78 -8.62
N TRP A 104 -3.28 -3.27 -7.71
CA TRP A 104 -4.70 -2.93 -7.77
C TRP A 104 -4.99 -1.53 -7.23
N ILE A 105 -4.15 -0.98 -6.34
CA ILE A 105 -4.24 0.42 -5.93
C ILE A 105 -3.94 1.33 -7.12
N MET A 106 -2.86 1.05 -7.86
CA MET A 106 -2.48 1.79 -9.07
C MET A 106 -3.52 1.68 -10.20
N ASN A 107 -4.31 0.61 -10.22
CA ASN A 107 -5.46 0.46 -11.13
C ASN A 107 -6.76 1.04 -10.56
N SER A 108 -6.76 1.51 -9.31
CA SER A 108 -7.91 2.20 -8.72
C SER A 108 -7.87 3.68 -9.06
N LYS A 109 -9.03 4.34 -9.01
CA LYS A 109 -9.12 5.80 -9.10
C LYS A 109 -8.79 6.45 -7.76
N SER A 110 -7.96 5.81 -6.93
CA SER A 110 -7.55 6.28 -5.61
C SER A 110 -6.08 6.64 -5.66
N LEU A 111 -5.66 7.58 -4.82
CA LEU A 111 -4.28 7.99 -4.73
C LEU A 111 -3.49 6.97 -3.89
N CYS A 112 -2.37 6.50 -4.43
CA CYS A 112 -1.46 5.59 -3.73
C CYS A 112 -0.50 6.39 -2.86
N LEU A 113 -0.38 6.01 -1.59
CA LEU A 113 0.62 6.53 -0.67
C LEU A 113 1.55 5.39 -0.28
N MET A 114 2.85 5.54 -0.48
CA MET A 114 3.81 4.47 -0.15
C MET A 114 5.22 5.02 0.07
N PRO A 115 6.05 4.35 0.88
CA PRO A 115 7.49 4.54 0.82
C PRO A 115 8.04 4.21 -0.58
N PRO A 116 9.23 4.70 -0.94
CA PRO A 116 9.91 4.29 -2.16
C PRO A 116 10.01 2.75 -2.25
N PRO A 117 9.72 2.15 -3.42
CA PRO A 117 9.75 0.70 -3.56
C PRO A 117 11.17 0.17 -3.38
N THR A 118 11.33 -0.93 -2.65
CA THR A 118 12.66 -1.55 -2.43
C THR A 118 12.84 -2.84 -3.23
N TYR A 119 11.75 -3.40 -3.77
CA TYR A 119 11.76 -4.60 -4.60
C TYR A 119 11.10 -4.36 -5.96
N GLU A 120 11.69 -4.95 -7.00
CA GLU A 120 11.16 -4.99 -8.36
C GLU A 120 10.60 -6.37 -8.68
N THR A 121 9.41 -6.39 -9.27
CA THR A 121 8.72 -7.55 -9.83
C THR A 121 8.31 -7.25 -11.27
N TRP A 122 7.51 -8.12 -11.86
CA TRP A 122 7.02 -7.96 -13.23
C TRP A 122 6.17 -6.69 -13.43
N PHE A 123 5.75 -6.03 -12.34
CA PHE A 123 5.07 -4.74 -12.39
C PHE A 123 6.02 -3.55 -12.62
N ALA A 124 7.33 -3.78 -12.64
CA ALA A 124 8.36 -2.75 -12.87
C ALA A 124 8.30 -1.61 -11.83
N GLU A 125 8.27 -1.94 -10.55
CA GLU A 125 8.21 -0.98 -9.44
C GLU A 125 9.32 0.07 -9.49
N ARG A 126 10.49 -0.28 -10.06
CA ARG A 126 11.59 0.66 -10.30
C ARG A 126 11.22 1.85 -11.20
N GLN A 127 10.22 1.69 -12.07
CA GLN A 127 9.75 2.74 -12.98
C GLN A 127 8.69 3.65 -12.33
N LEU A 128 8.28 3.37 -11.09
CA LEU A 128 7.38 4.27 -10.37
C LEU A 128 8.14 5.53 -9.95
N GLU A 129 7.50 6.66 -10.20
CA GLU A 129 8.06 8.00 -9.99
C GLU A 129 7.23 8.68 -8.90
N ALA A 130 7.91 9.13 -7.84
CA ALA A 130 7.28 9.87 -6.77
C ALA A 130 6.66 11.17 -7.30
N ASN A 131 5.48 11.53 -6.79
CA ASN A 131 4.67 12.69 -7.20
C ASN A 131 4.15 12.67 -8.64
N VAL A 132 4.39 11.59 -9.39
CA VAL A 132 3.79 11.33 -10.71
C VAL A 132 2.83 10.15 -10.60
N HIS A 133 3.31 9.05 -10.02
CA HIS A 133 2.58 7.79 -9.91
C HIS A 133 2.00 7.56 -8.51
N TYR A 134 2.66 8.06 -7.46
CA TYR A 134 2.25 7.90 -6.06
C TYR A 134 2.73 9.08 -5.21
N VAL A 135 2.14 9.25 -4.03
CA VAL A 135 2.62 10.22 -3.02
C VAL A 135 3.65 9.53 -2.12
N PRO A 136 4.90 10.02 -2.07
CA PRO A 136 5.94 9.41 -1.26
C PRO A 136 5.68 9.61 0.24
N LEU A 137 5.83 8.54 1.01
CA LEU A 137 5.83 8.58 2.47
C LEU A 137 7.26 8.50 3.00
N GLU A 138 7.54 9.30 4.03
CA GLU A 138 8.80 9.24 4.76
C GLU A 138 8.96 7.92 5.51
N ALA A 139 10.19 7.54 5.84
CA ALA A 139 10.50 6.28 6.52
C ALA A 139 9.91 6.17 7.95
N ASP A 140 9.55 7.30 8.54
CA ASP A 140 8.86 7.42 9.82
C ASP A 140 7.37 7.80 9.69
N PHE A 141 6.88 8.03 8.46
CA PHE A 141 5.52 8.46 8.14
C PHE A 141 5.12 9.83 8.70
N SER A 142 6.10 10.66 9.06
CA SER A 142 5.86 11.99 9.62
C SER A 142 5.10 12.92 8.67
N ASN A 143 5.35 12.80 7.37
CA ASN A 143 4.73 13.61 6.34
C ASN A 143 3.27 13.24 6.01
N LEU A 144 2.69 12.19 6.60
CA LEU A 144 1.32 11.77 6.25
C LEU A 144 0.27 12.84 6.62
N ALA A 145 0.53 13.63 7.66
CA ALA A 145 -0.38 14.68 8.11
C ALA A 145 -0.24 16.00 7.31
N ASP A 146 0.81 16.11 6.49
CA ASP A 146 1.10 17.32 5.71
C ASP A 146 0.48 17.28 4.30
N HIS A 147 -0.07 16.13 3.88
CA HIS A 147 -0.76 15.91 2.59
C HIS A 147 -2.27 16.04 2.70
#